data_AF-A0A2X3IMX5-F1
#
_entry.id   AF-A0A2X3IMX5-F1
#
_cell.length_a   1.000
_cell.length_b   1.000
_cell.length_c   1.000
_cell.angle_alpha   90.00
_cell.angle_beta   90.00
_cell.angle_gamma   90.00
#
_symmetry.space_group_name_H-M   'P 1'
#
loop_
_entity.id
_entity.type
_entity.pdbx_description
1 polymer ?
#
loop_
_entity_poly.entity_id
_entity_poly.type
_entity_poly.pdbx_seq_one_letter_code
_entity_poly.pdbx_strand_id
1 'polypeptide(L)'
;MEIIKGAADYKPNIRFTEISLREPPKEQVWKFVMDGTSVSQPREADVIMLDGRHIIEATVDLAAGKVKSWKPIEGAQGMVLLDDFASVQSIINNSKEFAEAVKKRGISDPSKVVTTPLTGRLFRR
;
A
#
# COMPACT_ATOMS: atom_id res chain seq x y z
N MET A 1 9.70 10.44 -1.07
CA MET A 1 8.85 10.28 -2.27
C MET A 1 9.57 10.65 -3.55
N GLU A 2 10.27 11.78 -3.61
CA GLU A 2 10.94 12.27 -4.83
C GLU A 2 11.87 11.26 -5.52
N ILE A 3 12.67 10.50 -4.75
CA ILE A 3 13.57 9.47 -5.30
C ILE A 3 12.80 8.42 -6.12
N ILE A 4 11.64 7.97 -5.60
CA ILE A 4 10.79 6.98 -6.28
C ILE A 4 10.07 7.61 -7.47
N LYS A 5 9.54 8.83 -7.32
CA LYS A 5 8.83 9.54 -8.40
C LYS A 5 9.73 9.88 -9.58
N GLY A 6 11.03 10.04 -9.34
CA GLY A 6 12.04 10.25 -10.38
C GLY A 6 12.55 8.96 -11.04
N ALA A 7 12.12 7.79 -10.59
CA ALA A 7 12.52 6.52 -11.20
C ALA A 7 11.84 6.35 -12.57
N ALA A 8 12.55 5.72 -13.52
CA ALA A 8 12.05 5.52 -14.89
C ALA A 8 10.76 4.69 -14.95
N ASP A 9 10.60 3.74 -14.02
CA ASP A 9 9.44 2.83 -13.98
C ASP A 9 8.24 3.40 -13.19
N TYR A 10 8.34 4.62 -12.64
CA TYR A 10 7.26 5.25 -11.90
C TYR A 10 6.10 5.68 -12.82
N LYS A 11 4.88 5.51 -12.32
CA LYS A 11 3.65 5.99 -12.99
C LYS A 11 2.84 6.88 -12.03
N PRO A 12 2.15 7.91 -12.54
CA PRO A 12 1.44 8.88 -11.69
C PRO A 12 0.38 8.30 -10.75
N ASN A 13 -0.21 7.16 -11.10
CA ASN A 13 -1.29 6.49 -10.36
C ASN A 13 -0.79 5.44 -9.36
N ILE A 14 0.53 5.26 -9.22
CA ILE A 14 1.10 4.37 -8.20
C ILE A 14 0.77 4.93 -6.81
N ARG A 15 0.19 4.07 -5.97
CA ARG A 15 -0.11 4.37 -4.58
C ARG A 15 0.96 3.73 -3.69
N PHE A 16 1.16 4.28 -2.49
CA PHE A 16 2.13 3.78 -1.52
C PHE A 16 1.37 3.10 -0.39
N THR A 17 1.60 1.80 -0.20
CA THR A 17 0.96 1.03 0.87
C THR A 17 1.79 1.08 2.15
N GLU A 18 3.12 1.13 2.02
CA GLU A 18 4.04 1.22 3.15
C GLU A 18 5.32 1.96 2.77
N ILE A 19 5.81 2.79 3.68
CA ILE A 19 7.17 3.34 3.64
C ILE A 19 7.76 3.17 5.03
N SER A 20 8.78 2.34 5.15
CA SER A 20 9.41 2.01 6.42
C SER A 20 10.93 2.10 6.32
N LEU A 21 11.58 2.34 7.47
CA LEU A 21 13.03 2.30 7.54
C LEU A 21 13.48 0.86 7.28
N ARG A 22 14.44 0.67 6.36
CA ARG A 22 15.05 -0.64 6.17
C ARG A 22 15.98 -0.90 7.35
N GLU A 23 15.63 -1.88 8.16
CA GLU A 23 16.33 -2.16 9.41
C GLU A 23 17.81 -2.52 9.16
N PRO A 24 18.75 -1.91 9.91
CA PRO A 24 20.14 -2.36 9.90
C PRO A 24 20.32 -3.75 10.53
N PRO A 25 21.43 -4.46 10.25
CA PRO A 25 21.78 -5.68 10.95
C PRO A 25 21.65 -5.54 12.45
N LYS A 26 20.90 -6.45 13.06
CA LYS A 26 20.62 -6.45 14.50
C LYS A 26 21.87 -6.32 15.37
N GLU A 27 22.98 -6.95 14.96
CA GLU A 27 24.27 -6.84 15.64
C GLU A 27 24.83 -5.41 15.67
N GLN A 28 24.69 -4.65 14.59
CA GLN A 28 25.13 -3.25 14.54
C GLN A 28 24.26 -2.36 15.42
N VAL A 29 22.95 -2.63 15.46
CA VAL A 29 22.02 -1.93 16.35
C VAL A 29 22.40 -2.18 17.82
N TRP A 30 22.73 -3.42 18.18
CA TRP A 30 23.17 -3.73 19.55
C TRP A 30 24.49 -3.06 19.92
N LYS A 31 25.49 -3.07 19.04
CA LYS A 31 26.76 -2.36 19.29
C LYS A 31 26.51 -0.88 19.51
N PHE A 32 25.73 -0.25 18.63
CA PHE A 32 25.32 1.14 18.80
C PHE A 32 24.67 1.42 20.17
N VAL A 33 23.76 0.55 20.62
CA VAL A 33 23.08 0.71 21.92
C VAL A 33 24.02 0.48 23.11
N MET A 34 24.91 -0.52 23.01
CA MET A 34 25.74 -0.97 24.13
C MET A 34 26.99 -0.12 24.34
N ASP A 35 27.64 0.30 23.26
CA ASP A 35 28.93 0.99 23.32
C ASP A 35 29.03 2.24 22.43
N GLY A 36 27.95 2.60 21.72
CA GLY A 36 27.92 3.80 20.87
C GLY A 36 28.58 3.64 19.51
N THR A 37 29.01 2.43 19.13
CA THR A 37 29.57 2.18 17.79
C THR A 37 28.57 2.55 16.69
N SER A 38 28.98 3.39 15.75
CA SER A 38 28.10 3.83 14.66
C SER A 38 27.67 2.67 13.76
N VAL A 39 26.42 2.73 13.28
CA VAL A 39 25.89 1.79 12.29
C VAL A 39 26.50 2.13 10.93
N SER A 40 27.15 1.16 10.32
CA SER A 40 27.84 1.31 9.02
C SER A 40 26.90 1.28 7.82
N GLN A 41 25.72 0.67 7.98
CA GLN A 41 24.74 0.62 6.89
C GLN A 41 24.20 2.03 6.57
N PRO A 42 24.18 2.43 5.28
CA PRO A 42 23.49 3.63 4.85
C PRO A 42 22.02 3.64 5.28
N ARG A 43 21.45 4.83 5.48
CA ARG A 43 20.01 4.94 5.74
C ARG A 43 19.25 4.54 4.49
N GLU A 44 18.58 3.41 4.56
CA GLU A 44 17.75 2.87 3.49
C GLU A 44 16.29 2.83 3.92
N ALA A 45 15.37 2.88 2.96
CA ALA A 45 13.96 2.68 3.20
C ALA A 45 13.39 1.61 2.27
N ASP A 46 12.50 0.80 2.80
CA ASP A 46 11.67 -0.09 2.01
C ASP A 46 10.36 0.62 1.68
N VAL A 47 9.95 0.49 0.42
CA VAL A 47 8.82 1.18 -0.17
C VAL A 47 7.96 0.13 -0.85
N ILE A 48 6.76 -0.09 -0.33
CA ILE A 48 5.77 -0.98 -0.93
C ILE A 48 4.75 -0.12 -1.67
N MET A 49 4.59 -0.42 -2.95
CA MET A 49 3.79 0.34 -3.90
C MET A 49 2.72 -0.54 -4.53
N LEU A 50 1.62 0.10 -4.95
CA LEU A 50 0.49 -0.51 -5.61
C LEU A 50 0.24 0.20 -6.95
N ASP A 51 0.60 -0.45 -8.05
CA ASP A 51 0.29 -0.02 -9.43
C ASP A 51 -1.01 -0.69 -9.89
N GLY A 52 -2.12 0.04 -9.74
CA GLY A 52 -3.46 -0.50 -9.89
C GLY A 52 -3.74 -1.58 -8.84
N ARG A 53 -3.50 -2.85 -9.20
CA ARG A 53 -3.63 -4.02 -8.31
C ARG A 53 -2.31 -4.79 -8.09
N HIS A 54 -1.24 -4.39 -8.76
CA HIS A 54 0.05 -5.11 -8.71
C HIS A 54 0.96 -4.49 -7.65
N ILE A 55 1.57 -5.34 -6.83
CA ILE A 55 2.50 -4.91 -5.81
C ILE A 55 3.91 -4.78 -6.40
N ILE A 56 4.60 -3.73 -5.96
CA ILE A 56 6.00 -3.48 -6.26
C ILE A 56 6.71 -3.20 -4.94
N GLU A 57 7.78 -3.94 -4.67
CA GLU A 57 8.69 -3.68 -3.56
C GLU A 57 9.93 -2.96 -4.09
N ALA A 58 10.26 -1.81 -3.51
CA ALA A 58 11.46 -1.06 -3.82
C ALA A 58 12.27 -0.78 -2.55
N THR A 59 13.59 -0.70 -2.72
CA THR A 59 14.48 -0.22 -1.68
C THR A 59 15.18 1.03 -2.17
N VAL A 60 15.23 2.07 -1.35
CA VAL A 60 15.91 3.34 -1.65
C VAL A 60 17.06 3.59 -0.70
N ASP A 61 18.17 4.06 -1.24
CA ASP A 61 19.26 4.66 -0.48
C ASP A 61 18.95 6.14 -0.28
N LEU A 62 18.67 6.54 0.96
CA LEU A 62 18.34 7.92 1.30
C LEU A 62 19.57 8.82 1.32
N ALA A 63 20.76 8.27 1.59
CA ALA A 63 22.02 9.02 1.60
C ALA A 63 22.49 9.30 0.17
N ALA A 64 22.43 8.29 -0.70
CA ALA A 64 22.80 8.45 -2.11
C ALA A 64 21.69 9.07 -2.98
N GLY A 65 20.45 9.12 -2.48
CA GLY A 65 19.30 9.65 -3.21
C GLY A 65 18.86 8.77 -4.39
N LYS A 66 19.02 7.44 -4.28
CA LYS A 66 18.86 6.52 -5.41
C LYS A 66 17.97 5.32 -5.08
N VAL A 67 17.25 4.84 -6.09
CA VAL A 67 16.57 3.54 -6.01
C VAL A 67 17.62 2.43 -6.15
N LYS A 68 17.68 1.52 -5.17
CA LYS A 68 18.57 0.34 -5.19
C LYS A 68 17.91 -0.89 -5.81
N SER A 69 16.61 -1.04 -5.62
CA SER A 69 15.85 -2.15 -6.21
C SER A 69 14.41 -1.74 -6.51
N TRP A 70 13.83 -2.39 -7.52
CA TRP A 70 12.45 -2.25 -7.95
C TRP A 70 11.96 -3.61 -8.41
N LYS A 71 11.06 -4.24 -7.65
CA LYS A 71 10.67 -5.64 -7.83
C LYS A 71 9.15 -5.78 -7.86
N PRO A 72 8.55 -6.01 -9.04
CA PRO A 72 7.16 -6.45 -9.12
C PRO A 72 6.98 -7.79 -8.40
N ILE A 73 5.95 -7.90 -7.57
CA ILE A 73 5.64 -9.12 -6.82
C ILE A 73 4.43 -9.82 -7.44
N GLU A 74 4.68 -10.98 -8.06
CA GLU A 74 3.64 -11.76 -8.71
C GLU A 74 2.72 -12.45 -7.69
N GLY A 75 1.42 -12.45 -7.95
CA GLY A 75 0.43 -13.12 -7.12
C GLY A 75 0.11 -12.44 -5.77
N ALA A 76 0.85 -11.40 -5.39
CA ALA A 76 0.54 -10.59 -4.22
C ALA A 76 -0.67 -9.68 -4.46
N GLN A 77 -1.48 -9.49 -3.41
CA GLN A 77 -2.54 -8.51 -3.38
C GLN A 77 -2.21 -7.43 -2.37
N GLY A 78 -2.47 -6.17 -2.74
CA GLY A 78 -2.28 -5.04 -1.84
C GLY A 78 -3.27 -5.01 -0.70
N MET A 79 -2.87 -4.35 0.38
CA MET A 79 -3.78 -3.98 1.45
C MET A 79 -4.84 -2.99 0.96
N VAL A 80 -5.98 -2.96 1.63
CA VAL A 80 -7.02 -1.94 1.41
C VAL A 80 -6.47 -0.58 1.84
N LEU A 81 -6.58 0.40 0.95
CA LEU A 81 -6.17 1.78 1.16
C LEU A 81 -7.37 2.68 1.48
N LEU A 82 -7.09 3.88 1.99
CA LEU A 82 -8.14 4.83 2.40
C LEU A 82 -9.02 5.27 1.21
N ASP A 83 -8.43 5.45 0.03
CA ASP A 83 -9.16 5.80 -1.20
C ASP A 83 -10.05 4.65 -1.69
N ASP A 84 -9.75 3.41 -1.34
CA ASP A 84 -10.63 2.28 -1.63
C ASP A 84 -11.96 2.41 -0.87
N PHE A 85 -12.00 2.96 0.35
CA PHE A 85 -13.25 3.20 1.09
C PHE A 85 -14.18 4.16 0.34
N ALA A 86 -13.64 5.29 -0.14
CA ALA A 86 -14.40 6.25 -0.92
C ALA A 86 -14.84 5.65 -2.27
N SER A 87 -13.97 4.86 -2.90
CA SER A 87 -14.25 4.20 -4.18
C SER A 87 -15.39 3.19 -4.05
N VAL A 88 -15.37 2.33 -3.04
CA VAL A 88 -16.46 1.37 -2.78
C VAL A 88 -17.78 2.09 -2.53
N GLN A 89 -17.79 3.12 -1.69
CA GLN A 89 -19.01 3.89 -1.43
C GLN A 89 -19.56 4.52 -2.71
N SER A 90 -18.69 5.11 -3.53
CA SER A 90 -19.08 5.71 -4.81
C SER A 90 -19.65 4.68 -5.79
N ILE A 91 -19.00 3.53 -5.92
CA ILE A 91 -19.46 2.43 -6.80
C ILE A 91 -20.86 1.96 -6.38
N ILE A 92 -21.07 1.75 -5.08
CA ILE A 92 -22.34 1.27 -4.54
C ILE A 92 -23.45 2.33 -4.70
N ASN A 93 -23.16 3.60 -4.43
CA ASN A 93 -24.12 4.70 -4.61
C ASN A 93 -24.56 4.86 -6.08
N ASN A 94 -23.69 4.53 -7.03
CA ASN A 94 -23.97 4.66 -8.46
C ASN A 94 -24.54 3.36 -9.10
N SER A 95 -24.66 2.25 -8.36
CA SER A 95 -25.22 1.00 -8.89
C SER A 95 -26.75 0.98 -8.81
N LYS A 96 -27.39 0.85 -9.98
CA LYS A 96 -28.84 0.68 -10.08
C LYS A 96 -29.29 -0.64 -9.47
N GLU A 97 -28.53 -1.70 -9.71
CA GLU A 97 -28.80 -3.05 -9.22
C GLU A 97 -28.74 -3.08 -7.69
N PHE A 98 -27.78 -2.37 -7.09
CA PHE A 98 -27.70 -2.24 -5.64
C PHE A 98 -28.88 -1.45 -5.07
N ALA A 99 -29.23 -0.31 -5.68
CA ALA A 99 -30.38 0.51 -5.28
C ALA A 99 -31.69 -0.30 -5.31
N GLU A 100 -31.92 -1.10 -6.35
CA GLU A 100 -33.07 -2.01 -6.44
C GLU A 100 -33.04 -3.10 -5.38
N ALA A 101 -31.88 -3.65 -5.08
CA ALA A 101 -31.70 -4.68 -4.06
C ALA A 101 -32.01 -4.16 -2.65
N VAL A 102 -31.57 -2.95 -2.30
CA VAL A 102 -31.85 -2.36 -0.98
C VAL A 102 -33.29 -1.87 -0.86
N LYS A 103 -33.92 -1.43 -1.97
CA LYS A 103 -35.34 -1.08 -2.02
C LYS A 103 -36.24 -2.27 -1.65
N LYS A 104 -35.93 -3.47 -2.16
CA LYS A 104 -36.62 -4.72 -1.78
C LYS A 104 -36.49 -5.05 -0.29
N ARG A 105 -35.53 -4.43 0.42
CA ARG A 105 -35.27 -4.59 1.86
C ARG A 105 -35.81 -3.43 2.70
N GLY A 106 -36.66 -2.57 2.13
CA GLY A 106 -37.32 -1.49 2.85
C GLY A 106 -36.51 -0.20 2.97
N ILE A 107 -35.36 -0.09 2.29
CA ILE A 107 -34.57 1.14 2.27
C ILE A 107 -35.03 1.99 1.07
N SER A 108 -35.74 3.07 1.36
CA SER A 108 -36.29 3.99 0.35
C SER A 108 -35.25 4.98 -0.20
N ASP A 109 -34.23 5.29 0.59
CA ASP A 109 -33.14 6.21 0.24
C ASP A 109 -31.78 5.49 0.30
N PRO A 110 -31.29 4.96 -0.84
CA PRO A 110 -30.00 4.27 -0.91
C PRO A 110 -28.81 5.14 -0.54
N SER A 111 -28.91 6.48 -0.59
CA SER A 111 -27.79 7.38 -0.27
C SER A 111 -27.41 7.35 1.21
N LYS A 112 -28.29 6.84 2.07
CA LYS A 112 -28.05 6.66 3.51
C LYS A 112 -27.36 5.35 3.85
N VAL A 113 -27.07 4.49 2.86
CA VAL A 113 -26.37 3.23 3.06
C VAL A 113 -24.88 3.50 3.21
N VAL A 114 -24.31 3.11 4.35
CA VAL A 114 -22.87 3.19 4.59
C VAL A 114 -22.22 1.85 4.26
N THR A 115 -21.18 1.90 3.44
CA THR A 115 -20.42 0.72 3.03
C THR A 115 -19.22 0.48 3.94
N THR A 116 -18.85 -0.78 4.12
CA THR A 116 -17.63 -1.17 4.81
C THR A 116 -16.89 -2.18 3.93
N PRO A 117 -15.75 -1.82 3.33
CA PRO A 117 -14.99 -2.75 2.51
C PRO A 117 -14.39 -3.85 3.39
N LEU A 118 -14.55 -5.10 2.97
CA LEU A 118 -13.99 -6.28 3.63
C LEU A 118 -13.02 -6.98 2.68
N THR A 119 -11.94 -7.53 3.21
CA THR A 119 -10.97 -8.29 2.41
C THR A 119 -11.57 -9.61 1.94
N GLY A 120 -11.43 -9.92 0.65
CA GLY A 120 -11.78 -11.22 0.10
C GLY A 120 -10.77 -12.27 0.55
N ARG A 121 -11.20 -13.25 1.34
CA ARG A 121 -10.32 -14.36 1.75
C ARG A 121 -10.26 -15.43 0.67
N LEU A 122 -9.14 -16.13 0.58
CA LEU A 122 -9.02 -17.33 -0.26
C LEU A 122 -9.87 -18.47 0.32
N PHE A 123 -10.80 -18.99 -0.47
CA PHE A 123 -11.53 -20.22 -0.18
C PHE A 123 -11.02 -21.33 -1.10
N ARG A 124 -10.36 -22.34 -0.54
CA ARG A 124 -10.03 -23.59 -1.25
C ARG A 124 -11.03 -24.66 -0.83
N ARG A 125 -11.57 -25.38 -1.81
CA ARG A 125 -12.43 -26.57 -1.59
C ARG A 125 -11.63 -27.71 -0.99
#